data_AF-A0A848L1G4-F1
#
_entry.id   AF-A0A848L1G4-F1
#
_cell.length_a   1.000
_cell.length_b   1.000
_cell.length_c   1.000
_cell.angle_alpha   90.00
_cell.angle_beta   90.00
_cell.angle_gamma   90.00
#
_symmetry.space_group_name_H-M   'P 1'
#
loop_
_entity.id
_entity.type
_entity.pdbx_description
1 polymer ?
#
loop_
_entity_poly.entity_id
_entity_poly.type
_entity_poly.pdbx_seq_one_letter_code
_entity_poly.pdbx_strand_id
1 'polypeptide(L)'
;MLHFSEPYEASNGTVIITVTRTGWRSGVEHPVGIYSITASDTRWLPALDSNRHALIGVCTGLIAATLATIAVARRPPWPSLTPEVMVALAQAKAPARHE
;
A
#
# COMPACT_ATOMS: atom_id res chain seq x y z
N MET A 1 9.18 1.46 23.46
CA MET A 1 9.75 2.80 23.70
C MET A 1 10.86 3.04 22.68
N LEU A 2 11.13 4.28 22.28
CA LEU A 2 12.28 4.59 21.41
C LEU A 2 13.54 4.71 22.28
N HIS A 3 14.63 4.11 21.83
CA HIS A 3 15.94 4.18 22.45
C HIS A 3 16.88 4.87 21.47
N PHE A 4 17.60 5.88 21.95
CA PHE A 4 18.60 6.62 21.20
C PHE A 4 19.97 6.14 21.66
N SER A 5 20.85 5.76 20.72
CA SER A 5 22.21 5.41 21.07
C SER A 5 23.02 6.63 21.46
N GLU A 6 24.16 6.40 22.12
CA GLU A 6 25.17 7.45 22.28
C GLU A 6 25.56 8.00 20.89
N PRO A 7 25.60 9.33 20.72
CA PRO A 7 26.07 9.94 19.48
C PRO A 7 27.52 9.54 19.24
N TYR A 8 27.83 9.05 18.04
CA TYR A 8 29.23 8.84 17.64
C TYR A 8 29.54 9.65 16.39
N GLU A 9 30.75 10.19 16.36
CA GLU A 9 31.24 10.96 15.24
C GLU A 9 31.90 10.01 14.23
N ALA A 10 31.39 10.00 13.00
CA ALA A 10 31.98 9.27 11.90
C ALA A 10 33.23 10.00 11.39
N SER A 11 34.09 9.29 10.66
CA SER A 11 35.38 9.81 10.15
C SER A 11 35.27 11.03 9.22
N ASN A 12 34.07 11.34 8.75
CA ASN A 12 33.75 12.49 7.90
C ASN A 12 33.17 13.69 8.68
N GLY A 13 33.20 13.67 10.02
CA GLY A 13 32.63 14.72 10.87
C GLY A 13 31.09 14.70 10.95
N THR A 14 30.45 13.61 10.49
CA THR A 14 29.00 13.42 10.65
C THR A 14 28.72 12.76 11.99
N VAL A 15 27.86 13.35 12.80
CA VAL A 15 27.37 12.73 14.03
C VAL A 15 26.20 11.82 13.69
N ILE A 16 26.30 10.55 14.08
CA ILE A 16 25.27 9.54 13.84
C ILE A 16 24.63 9.16 15.17
N ILE A 17 23.30 9.23 15.22
CA ILE A 17 22.49 8.77 16.36
C ILE A 17 21.58 7.67 15.84
N THR A 18 21.78 6.45 16.31
CA THR A 18 20.92 5.32 15.93
C THR A 18 19.69 5.28 16.81
N VAL A 19 18.55 4.94 16.21
CA VAL A 19 17.27 4.87 16.91
C VAL A 19 16.73 3.46 16.81
N THR A 20 16.56 2.81 17.95
CA THR A 20 15.94 1.50 18.06
C THR A 20 14.62 1.59 18.81
N ARG A 21 13.78 0.57 18.64
CA ARG A 21 12.52 0.44 19.36
C ARG A 21 12.38 -0.97 19.91
N THR A 22 12.13 -1.07 21.20
CA THR A 22 11.82 -2.34 21.84
C THR A 22 10.38 -2.75 21.50
N GLY A 23 10.22 -3.94 20.91
CA GLY A 23 8.93 -4.50 20.56
C GLY A 23 8.14 -4.93 21.80
N TRP A 24 6.85 -4.59 21.85
CA TRP A 24 5.94 -4.90 22.97
C TRP A 24 5.90 -6.39 23.33
N ARG A 25 5.97 -7.28 22.32
CA ARG A 25 5.73 -8.73 22.51
C ARG A 25 6.98 -9.56 22.81
N SER A 26 8.17 -9.08 22.47
CA SER A 26 9.36 -9.94 22.40
C SER A 26 10.59 -9.39 23.10
N GLY A 27 10.58 -8.14 23.57
CA GLY A 27 11.77 -7.48 24.13
C GLY A 27 12.91 -7.27 23.11
N VAL A 28 12.73 -7.71 21.87
CA VAL A 28 13.71 -7.55 20.79
C VAL A 28 13.73 -6.09 20.34
N GLU A 29 14.93 -5.53 20.24
CA GLU A 29 15.13 -4.21 19.65
C GLU A 29 15.05 -4.28 18.12
N HIS A 30 14.22 -3.41 17.55
CA HIS A 30 14.09 -3.26 16.12
C HIS A 30 14.72 -1.93 15.69
N PRO A 31 15.58 -1.92 14.66
CA PRO A 31 16.11 -0.68 14.11
C PRO A 31 14.95 0.13 13.51
N VAL A 32 14.88 1.41 13.88
CA VAL A 32 13.87 2.35 13.36
C VAL A 32 14.48 3.26 12.31
N GLY A 33 15.72 3.68 12.53
CA GLY A 33 16.46 4.55 11.63
C GLY A 33 17.67 5.18 12.29
N ILE A 34 18.29 6.11 11.58
CA ILE A 34 19.43 6.89 12.05
C ILE A 34 19.18 8.38 11.80
N TYR A 35 19.61 9.22 12.72
CA TYR A 35 19.83 10.63 12.46
C TYR A 35 21.28 10.84 12.03
N SER A 36 21.47 11.51 10.90
CA SER A 36 22.79 12.00 10.48
C SER A 36 22.80 13.52 10.62
N ILE A 37 23.66 14.02 11.49
CA ILE A 37 23.85 15.45 11.75
C ILE A 37 25.20 15.85 11.17
N THR A 38 25.18 16.84 10.29
CA THR A 38 26.37 17.43 9.66
C THR A 38 26.40 18.92 9.99
N ALA A 39 27.52 19.60 9.70
CA ALA A 39 27.64 21.04 9.93
C ALA A 39 26.58 21.88 9.19
N SER A 40 26.05 21.38 8.07
CA SER A 40 25.10 22.10 7.21
C SER A 40 23.66 21.61 7.29
N ASP A 41 23.44 20.38 7.73
CA ASP A 41 22.14 19.71 7.59
C ASP A 41 21.94 18.59 8.62
N THR A 42 20.68 18.35 8.98
CA THR A 42 20.25 17.23 9.82
C THR A 42 19.22 16.40 9.06
N ARG A 43 19.53 15.13 8.83
CA ARG A 43 18.65 14.21 8.09
C ARG A 43 18.23 13.03 8.93
N TRP A 44 16.99 12.60 8.71
CA TRP A 44 16.45 11.35 9.21
C TRP A 44 16.47 10.30 8.11
N LEU A 45 17.10 9.16 8.39
CA LEU A 45 17.20 8.03 7.48
C LEU A 45 16.48 6.82 8.12
N PRO A 46 15.26 6.48 7.67
CA PRO A 46 14.52 5.37 8.25
C PRO A 46 15.15 4.03 7.87
N ALA A 47 15.13 3.07 8.79
CA ALA A 47 15.49 1.68 8.53
C ALA A 47 14.31 0.96 7.85
N LEU A 48 13.95 1.42 6.65
CA LEU A 48 12.80 0.94 5.88
C LEU A 48 13.23 -0.14 4.88
N ASP A 49 12.67 -1.34 5.00
CA ASP A 49 12.76 -2.37 3.96
C ASP A 49 11.76 -2.05 2.84
N SER A 50 12.18 -1.24 1.87
CA SER A 50 11.34 -0.81 0.74
C SER A 50 10.85 -1.98 -0.11
N ASN A 51 11.68 -3.03 -0.26
CA ASN A 51 11.34 -4.20 -1.05
C ASN A 51 10.18 -4.97 -0.43
N ARG A 52 10.20 -5.14 0.91
CA ARG A 52 9.10 -5.81 1.62
C ARG A 52 7.79 -5.03 1.56
N HIS A 53 7.83 -3.69 1.62
CA HIS A 53 6.64 -2.86 1.43
C HIS A 53 6.09 -2.99 0.01
N ALA A 54 6.98 -2.94 -1.00
CA ALA A 54 6.60 -3.12 -2.39
C ALA A 54 5.94 -4.49 -2.62
N LEU A 55 6.52 -5.56 -2.06
CA LEU A 55 5.97 -6.90 -2.16
C LEU A 55 4.56 -7.00 -1.56
N ILE A 56 4.33 -6.42 -0.37
CA ILE A 56 3.00 -6.41 0.27
C ILE A 56 2.01 -5.65 -0.63
N GLY A 57 2.39 -4.50 -1.18
CA GLY A 57 1.53 -3.72 -2.07
C GLY A 57 1.17 -4.49 -3.35
N VAL A 58 2.16 -5.10 -4.00
CA VAL A 58 1.98 -5.88 -5.23
C VAL A 58 1.10 -7.10 -4.98
N CYS A 59 1.38 -7.89 -3.92
CA CYS A 59 0.57 -9.05 -3.57
C CYS A 59 -0.88 -8.65 -3.25
N THR A 60 -1.08 -7.57 -2.50
CA THR A 60 -2.43 -7.07 -2.18
C THR A 60 -3.19 -6.64 -3.44
N GLY A 61 -2.53 -5.88 -4.32
CA GLY A 61 -3.09 -5.45 -5.59
C GLY A 61 -3.42 -6.62 -6.52
N LEU A 62 -2.54 -7.62 -6.59
CA LEU A 62 -2.75 -8.83 -7.38
C LEU A 62 -3.97 -9.63 -6.87
N ILE A 63 -4.11 -9.80 -5.56
CA ILE A 63 -5.27 -10.47 -4.95
C ILE A 63 -6.54 -9.70 -5.26
N ALA A 64 -6.54 -8.37 -5.07
CA ALA A 64 -7.70 -7.53 -5.36
C ALA A 64 -8.12 -7.61 -6.83
N ALA A 65 -7.15 -7.52 -7.76
CA ALA A 65 -7.40 -7.63 -9.19
C ALA A 65 -7.94 -9.01 -9.58
N THR A 66 -7.40 -10.08 -8.98
CA THR A 66 -7.87 -11.45 -9.21
C THR A 66 -9.32 -11.60 -8.75
N LEU A 67 -9.64 -11.14 -7.54
CA LEU A 67 -11.01 -11.21 -7.01
C LEU A 67 -11.99 -10.38 -7.84
N ALA A 68 -11.61 -9.18 -8.26
CA ALA A 68 -12.43 -8.33 -9.13
C ALA A 68 -12.69 -9.01 -10.49
N THR A 69 -11.66 -9.62 -11.07
CA THR A 69 -11.78 -10.36 -12.34
C THR A 69 -12.71 -11.56 -12.19
N ILE A 70 -12.57 -12.34 -11.12
CA ILE A 70 -13.46 -13.46 -10.81
C ILE A 70 -14.91 -12.98 -10.62
N ALA A 71 -15.10 -11.85 -9.93
CA ALA A 71 -16.42 -11.28 -9.71
C ALA A 71 -17.09 -10.92 -11.04
N VAL A 72 -16.38 -10.22 -11.93
CA VAL A 72 -16.87 -9.87 -13.27
C VAL A 72 -17.11 -11.11 -14.13
N ALA A 73 -16.25 -12.13 -14.04
CA ALA A 73 -16.43 -13.37 -14.80
C ALA A 73 -17.66 -14.18 -14.34
N ARG A 74 -17.96 -14.19 -13.03
CA ARG A 74 -19.10 -14.94 -12.46
C ARG A 74 -20.42 -14.21 -12.63
N ARG A 75 -20.41 -12.89 -12.43
CA ARG A 75 -21.59 -12.03 -12.51
C ARG A 75 -21.17 -10.76 -13.21
N PRO A 76 -21.14 -10.79 -14.55
CA PRO A 76 -20.80 -9.60 -15.30
C PRO A 76 -21.73 -8.46 -14.88
N PRO A 77 -21.22 -7.23 -14.78
CA PRO A 77 -22.02 -6.07 -14.38
C PRO A 77 -23.04 -5.66 -15.44
N TRP A 78 -22.93 -6.19 -16.67
CA TRP A 78 -23.89 -5.96 -17.74
C TRP A 78 -25.06 -6.95 -17.68
N PRO A 79 -26.23 -6.57 -18.21
CA PRO A 79 -27.39 -7.46 -18.31
C PRO A 79 -27.05 -8.75 -19.06
N SER A 80 -27.73 -9.84 -18.70
CA SER A 80 -27.63 -11.10 -19.44
C SER A 80 -27.96 -10.87 -20.91
N LEU A 81 -27.05 -11.25 -21.81
CA LEU A 81 -27.20 -11.07 -23.27
C LEU A 81 -28.09 -12.16 -23.90
N THR A 82 -29.16 -12.57 -23.21
CA THR A 82 -30.11 -13.51 -23.77
C THR A 82 -31.11 -12.77 -24.67
N PRO A 83 -31.67 -13.42 -25.71
CA PRO A 83 -32.61 -12.77 -26.62
C PRO A 83 -33.79 -12.12 -25.90
N GLU A 84 -34.30 -12.75 -24.84
CA GLU A 84 -35.46 -12.29 -24.09
C GLU A 84 -35.16 -10.99 -23.35
N VAL A 85 -34.00 -10.91 -22.68
CA VAL A 85 -33.58 -9.72 -21.95
C VAL A 85 -33.28 -8.57 -22.92
N MET A 86 -32.67 -8.86 -24.07
CA MET A 86 -32.38 -7.85 -25.09
C MET A 86 -33.65 -7.26 -25.71
N VAL A 87 -34.67 -8.09 -25.98
CA VAL A 87 -35.98 -7.62 -26.47
C VAL A 87 -36.68 -6.77 -25.40
N ALA A 88 -36.66 -7.19 -24.13
CA ALA A 88 -37.24 -6.43 -23.04
C ALA A 88 -36.56 -5.05 -22.86
N LEU A 89 -35.22 -5.01 -22.93
CA LEU A 89 -34.46 -3.76 -22.87
C LEU A 89 -34.76 -2.84 -24.06
N ALA A 90 -34.93 -3.39 -25.27
CA ALA A 90 -35.27 -2.62 -26.47
C ALA A 90 -36.67 -1.99 -26.38
N GLN A 91 -37.65 -2.75 -25.86
CA GLN A 91 -39.01 -2.26 -25.62
C GLN A 91 -39.05 -1.17 -24.54
N ALA A 92 -38.32 -1.36 -23.44
CA ALA A 92 -38.24 -0.38 -22.36
C ALA A 92 -37.57 0.95 -22.80
N LYS A 93 -36.68 0.90 -23.79
CA LYS A 93 -36.01 2.08 -24.35
C LYS A 93 -36.83 2.80 -25.43
N ALA A 94 -37.87 2.17 -25.99
CA ALA A 94 -38.72 2.83 -26.98
C ALA A 94 -39.43 4.03 -26.32
N PRO A 95 -39.38 5.23 -26.93
CA PRO A 95 -40.10 6.38 -26.38
C PRO A 95 -41.59 6.04 -26.31
N ALA A 96 -42.24 6.36 -25.19
CA ALA A 96 -43.69 6.28 -25.08
C ALA A 96 -44.27 7.05 -26.26
N ARG A 97 -44.85 6.33 -27.22
CA ARG A 97 -45.51 6.91 -28.37
C ARG A 97 -46.71 7.66 -27.81
N HIS A 98 -46.52 8.95 -27.55
CA HIS A 98 -47.60 9.86 -27.23
C HIS A 98 -48.46 9.97 -28.49
N GLU A 99 -49.59 9.28 -28.47
CA GLU A 99 -50.73 9.51 -29.34
C GLU A 99 -51.62 10.62 -28.76
#